data_AF-A0A2W0DTG6-F1
#
_entry.id   AF-A0A2W0DTG6-F1
#
_cell.length_a   1.000
_cell.length_b   1.000
_cell.length_c   1.000
_cell.angle_alpha   90.00
_cell.angle_beta   90.00
_cell.angle_gamma   90.00
#
_symmetry.space_group_name_H-M   'P 1'
#
loop_
_entity.id
_entity.type
_entity.pdbx_description
1 polymer ?
#
loop_
_entity_poly.entity_id
_entity_poly.type
_entity_poly.pdbx_seq_one_letter_code
_entity_poly.pdbx_strand_id
1 'polypeptide(L)' 'MARRLQQLHFVRNRAAHHEPIHARNLQRDHDFALELLGWIGPHAASWAEGTTSIEAVLRARPDG' A
#
# COMPACT_ATOMS: atom_id res chain seq x y z
N MET A 1 -13.20 -3.91 -7.49
CA MET A 1 -13.64 -3.39 -6.18
C MET A 1 -13.29 -4.37 -5.04
N ALA A 2 -14.05 -5.45 -4.80
CA ALA A 2 -13.90 -6.32 -3.62
C ALA A 2 -12.48 -6.87 -3.39
N ARG A 3 -11.80 -7.36 -4.44
CA ARG A 3 -10.44 -7.92 -4.33
C ARG A 3 -9.39 -6.91 -3.86
N ARG A 4 -9.52 -5.63 -4.26
CA ARG A 4 -8.57 -4.56 -3.87
C ARG A 4 -8.71 -4.22 -2.39
N LEU A 5 -9.95 -4.08 -1.94
CA LEU A 5 -10.25 -3.82 -0.53
C LEU A 5 -9.82 -4.99 0.37
N GLN A 6 -10.03 -6.23 -0.08
CA GLN A 6 -9.56 -7.43 0.64
C GLN A 6 -8.03 -7.46 0.78
N GLN A 7 -7.29 -7.13 -0.29
CA GLN A 7 -5.83 -7.04 -0.23
C GLN A 7 -5.38 -5.97 0.77
N LEU A 8 -6.05 -4.81 0.78
CA LEU A 8 -5.72 -3.72 1.69
C LEU A 8 -6.02 -4.07 3.16
N HIS A 9 -7.15 -4.73 3.43
CA HIS A 9 -7.46 -5.24 4.77
C HIS A 9 -6.41 -6.26 5.25
N PHE A 10 -5.94 -7.14 4.36
CA PHE A 10 -4.92 -8.11 4.70
C PHE A 10 -3.61 -7.43 5.11
N VAL A 11 -3.08 -6.53 4.29
CA VAL A 11 -1.81 -5.84 4.62
C VAL A 11 -1.95 -4.98 5.87
N ARG A 12 -3.07 -4.25 6.04
CA ARG A 12 -3.34 -3.45 7.24
C ARG A 12 -3.33 -4.32 8.50
N ASN A 13 -3.99 -5.47 8.47
CA ASN A 13 -4.05 -6.36 9.63
C ASN A 13 -2.67 -6.92 9.98
N ARG A 14 -1.89 -7.34 8.99
CA ARG A 14 -0.54 -7.85 9.25
C ARG A 14 0.40 -6.77 9.78
N ALA A 15 0.35 -5.57 9.22
CA ALA A 15 1.11 -4.43 9.71
C ALA A 15 0.73 -4.08 11.17
N ALA A 16 -0.56 -4.03 11.49
CA ALA A 16 -1.05 -3.75 12.85
C ALA A 16 -0.61 -4.80 13.88
N HIS A 17 -0.52 -6.08 13.47
CA HIS A 17 -0.02 -7.17 14.30
C HIS A 17 1.51 -7.36 14.21
N HIS A 18 2.24 -6.49 13.50
CA HIS A 18 3.68 -6.60 13.25
C HIS A 18 4.09 -7.95 12.63
N GLU A 19 3.23 -8.53 11.81
CA GLU A 19 3.51 -9.77 11.10
C GLU A 19 4.37 -9.55 9.83
N PRO A 20 5.14 -10.57 9.38
CA PRO A 20 6.07 -10.39 8.27
C PRO A 20 5.39 -10.23 6.89
N ILE A 21 5.47 -9.05 6.28
CA ILE A 21 4.90 -8.77 4.93
C ILE A 21 5.94 -8.65 3.81
N HIS A 22 7.22 -8.95 4.08
CA HIS A 22 8.34 -8.76 3.16
C HIS A 22 8.22 -9.56 1.84
N ALA A 23 7.57 -10.73 1.85
CA ALA A 23 7.37 -11.56 0.65
C ALA A 23 6.21 -11.10 -0.24
N ARG A 24 5.46 -10.07 0.16
CA ARG A 24 4.33 -9.54 -0.63
C ARG A 24 4.81 -8.54 -1.67
N ASN A 25 4.01 -8.40 -2.73
CA ASN A 25 4.16 -7.29 -3.66
C ASN A 25 3.56 -6.01 -3.04
N LEU A 26 4.33 -5.37 -2.16
CA LEU A 26 3.93 -4.14 -1.47
C LEU A 26 3.76 -2.94 -2.41
N GLN A 27 4.42 -2.95 -3.59
CA GLN A 27 4.17 -1.95 -4.63
C GLN A 27 2.72 -2.07 -5.12
N ARG A 28 2.27 -3.28 -5.45
CA ARG A 28 0.89 -3.51 -5.89
C ARG A 28 -0.13 -3.19 -4.79
N ASP A 29 0.19 -3.50 -3.53
CA ASP A 29 -0.67 -3.14 -2.39
C ASP A 29 -0.79 -1.60 -2.27
N HIS A 30 0.31 -0.86 -2.49
CA HIS A 30 0.32 0.60 -2.53
C HIS A 30 -0.50 1.17 -3.69
N ASP A 31 -0.32 0.65 -4.91
CA ASP A 31 -1.07 1.09 -6.09
C ASP A 31 -2.58 0.90 -5.89
N PHE A 32 -2.99 -0.22 -5.28
CA PHE A 32 -4.39 -0.43 -4.92
C PHE A 32 -4.89 0.55 -3.87
N ALA A 33 -4.08 0.93 -2.88
CA ALA A 33 -4.46 1.93 -1.90
C ALA A 33 -4.73 3.29 -2.57
N LEU A 34 -3.85 3.74 -3.47
CA LEU A 34 -4.04 4.99 -4.22
C LEU A 34 -5.25 4.93 -5.16
N GLU A 35 -5.47 3.80 -5.85
CA GLU A 35 -6.66 3.60 -6.69
C GLU A 35 -7.96 3.70 -5.86
N LEU A 36 -8.01 3.05 -4.70
CA LEU A 36 -9.16 3.10 -3.78
C LEU A 36 -9.39 4.51 -3.24
N LEU A 37 -8.33 5.22 -2.84
CA LEU A 37 -8.42 6.60 -2.39
C LEU A 37 -8.90 7.53 -3.51
N GLY A 38 -8.50 7.27 -4.76
CA GLY A 38 -8.97 8.02 -5.93
C GLY A 38 -10.48 7.89 -6.15
N TRP A 39 -11.08 6.75 -5.76
CA TRP A 39 -12.53 6.58 -5.77
C TRP A 39 -13.24 7.39 -4.68
N ILE A 40 -12.58 7.66 -3.56
CA ILE A 40 -13.09 8.56 -2.50
C ILE A 40 -12.94 10.01 -2.93
N GLY A 41 -11.79 10.36 -3.50
CA GLY A 41 -11.54 11.66 -4.10
C GLY A 41 -10.09 11.87 -4.50
N PRO A 42 -9.83 12.68 -5.55
CA PRO A 42 -8.49 12.89 -6.08
C PRO A 42 -7.54 13.55 -5.07
N HIS A 43 -8.07 14.41 -4.18
CA HIS A 43 -7.28 15.05 -3.14
C HIS A 43 -6.74 14.05 -2.12
N ALA A 44 -7.54 13.05 -1.74
CA ALA A 44 -7.11 12.02 -0.79
C ALA A 44 -6.00 11.14 -1.36
N ALA A 45 -6.11 10.76 -2.64
CA ALA A 45 -5.07 10.01 -3.33
C ALA A 45 -3.76 10.80 -3.42
N SER A 46 -3.82 12.06 -3.86
CA SER A 46 -2.64 12.92 -3.97
C SER A 46 -1.98 13.19 -2.60
N TRP A 47 -2.78 13.43 -1.56
CA TRP A 47 -2.25 13.58 -0.20
C TRP A 47 -1.52 12.31 0.27
N ALA A 48 -2.10 11.13 0.03
CA ALA A 48 -1.50 9.86 0.44
C ALA A 48 -0.19 9.57 -0.32
N GLU A 49 -0.19 9.81 -1.64
CA GLU A 49 1.00 9.69 -2.49
C GLU A 49 2.15 10.59 -2.00
N GLY A 50 1.85 11.82 -1.59
CA GLY A 50 2.85 12.75 -1.05
C GLY A 50 3.31 12.46 0.40
N THR A 51 2.58 11.63 1.14
CA THR A 51 2.84 11.36 2.58
C THR A 51 3.55 10.02 2.80
N THR A 52 3.35 9.06 1.90
CA THR A 52 3.88 7.70 2.05
C THR A 52 5.37 7.62 1.73
N SER A 53 6.14 6.90 2.55
CA SER A 53 7.55 6.59 2.29
C SER A 53 7.75 5.24 1.59
N ILE A 54 6.68 4.48 1.35
CA ILE A 54 6.78 3.08 0.93
C ILE A 54 7.54 2.92 -0.39
N GLU A 55 7.37 3.83 -1.34
CA GLU A 55 8.09 3.75 -2.60
C GLU A 55 9.60 3.94 -2.42
N ALA A 56 10.00 4.88 -1.56
CA ALA A 56 11.42 5.09 -1.25
C ALA A 56 12.01 3.86 -0.57
N VAL A 57 11.28 3.24 0.36
CA VAL A 57 11.69 2.00 1.05
C VAL A 57 11.81 0.85 0.06
N LEU A 58 10.86 0.69 -0.86
CA LEU A 58 10.88 -0.38 -1.86
C LEU A 58 12.02 -0.20 -2.86
N ARG A 59 12.32 1.04 -3.28
CA ARG A 59 13.47 1.36 -4.15
C ARG A 59 14.82 1.12 -3.47
N ALA A 60 14.88 1.32 -2.15
CA ALA A 60 16.10 1.10 -1.37
C ALA A 60 16.31 -0.35 -0.93
N ARG A 61 15.38 -1.26 -1.24
CA ARG A 61 15.49 -2.66 -0.86
C ARG A 61 16.66 -3.29 -1.62
N PRO A 62 17.63 -3.92 -0.94
CA PRO A 62 18.71 -4.62 -1.61
C PRO A 62 18.15 -5.75 -2.47
N ASP A 63 18.74 -5.92 -3.65
CA ASP A 63 18.52 -7.12 -4.46
C ASP A 63 18.99 -8.32 -3.65
N GLY A 64 18.10 -9.29 -3.45
CA GLY A 64 18.38 -10.49 -2.64
C GLY A 64 19.47 -11.37 -3.23
#